data_AF-A0A3D9HR86-F1
#
_entry.id   AF-A0A3D9HR86-F1
#
_cell.length_a   1.000
_cell.length_b   1.000
_cell.length_c   1.000
_cell.angle_alpha   90.00
_cell.angle_beta   90.00
_cell.angle_gamma   90.00
#
_symmetry.space_group_name_H-M   'P 1'
#
loop_
_entity.id
_entity.type
_entity.pdbx_description
1 polymer ?
#
loop_
_entity_poly.entity_id
_entity_poly.type
_entity_poly.pdbx_seq_one_letter_code
_entity_poly.pdbx_strand_id
1 'polypeptide(L)'
;MDYFNEEERAKQKEFARWRDRALEPVTGFFIKACIRPWHITLFAVILLVIGVFIPVQGNLPVTGNWFYLSFCLFFYCVLDGFDGPLARRTGQAHEGGAMLDIAADQVGVAVVAAAATFHYGASPVFATLFSSAYLSFIALAIYANGRGVRLWGFLRVKYFFYFNYCLASLIGPAYQIKGFSAYDLPNLLMMVFSVYYIFYILHALIRIHRHFSLEGRTRDHR
;
A
#
# COMPACT_ATOMS: atom_id res chain seq x y z
N MET A 1 -13.75 2.77 11.90
CA MET A 1 -13.96 3.24 10.52
C MET A 1 -13.62 2.11 9.58
N ASP A 2 -14.53 1.68 8.71
CA ASP A 2 -14.26 0.54 7.80
C ASP A 2 -14.95 0.74 6.44
N TYR A 3 -14.32 0.28 5.36
CA TYR A 3 -14.54 0.71 3.97
C TYR A 3 -15.60 -0.09 3.19
N PHE A 4 -16.19 -1.11 3.82
CA PHE A 4 -16.84 -2.20 3.11
C PHE A 4 -18.36 -2.22 3.26
N ASN A 5 -19.05 -2.59 2.18
CA ASN A 5 -20.47 -2.98 2.21
C ASN A 5 -20.67 -4.18 3.17
N GLU A 6 -21.89 -4.43 3.65
CA GLU A 6 -22.13 -5.50 4.66
C GLU A 6 -21.62 -6.88 4.22
N GLU A 7 -21.83 -7.25 2.96
CA GLU A 7 -21.32 -8.50 2.38
C GLU A 7 -19.80 -8.54 2.25
N GLU A 8 -19.18 -7.43 1.83
CA GLU A 8 -17.72 -7.31 1.76
C GLU A 8 -17.08 -7.33 3.15
N ARG A 9 -17.75 -6.76 4.15
CA ARG A 9 -17.33 -6.78 5.55
C ARG A 9 -17.39 -8.20 6.12
N ALA A 10 -18.38 -9.00 5.73
CA ALA A 10 -18.45 -10.42 6.11
C ALA A 10 -17.28 -11.21 5.49
N LYS A 11 -17.06 -11.10 4.18
CA LYS A 11 -15.93 -11.74 3.48
C LYS A 11 -14.58 -11.31 4.05
N GLN A 12 -14.42 -10.04 4.41
CA GLN A 12 -13.19 -9.57 5.04
C GLN A 12 -13.01 -10.06 6.46
N LYS A 13 -14.07 -10.16 7.26
CA LYS A 13 -14.00 -10.78 8.59
C LYS A 13 -13.63 -12.26 8.49
N GLU A 14 -14.11 -12.97 7.47
CA GLU A 14 -13.72 -14.36 7.22
C GLU A 14 -12.27 -14.48 6.78
N PHE A 15 -11.85 -13.65 5.82
CA PHE A 15 -10.46 -13.60 5.37
C PHE A 15 -9.50 -13.21 6.51
N ALA A 16 -9.87 -12.23 7.33
CA ALA A 16 -9.12 -11.85 8.52
C ALA A 16 -9.03 -13.01 9.52
N ARG A 17 -10.13 -13.74 9.77
CA ARG A 17 -10.12 -14.92 10.65
C ARG A 17 -9.29 -16.08 10.11
N TRP A 18 -9.28 -16.29 8.79
CA TRP A 18 -8.42 -17.28 8.16
C TRP A 18 -6.95 -16.87 8.28
N ARG A 19 -6.62 -15.62 7.95
CA ARG A 19 -5.28 -15.06 8.10
C ARG A 19 -4.78 -15.12 9.54
N ASP A 20 -5.62 -14.78 10.51
CA ASP A 20 -5.28 -14.80 11.94
C ASP A 20 -4.97 -16.22 12.42
N ARG A 21 -5.60 -17.24 11.83
CA ARG A 21 -5.29 -18.67 12.09
C ARG A 21 -4.00 -19.10 11.40
N ALA A 22 -3.81 -18.72 10.14
CA ALA A 22 -2.59 -19.06 9.39
C ALA A 22 -1.33 -18.45 10.02
N LEU A 23 -1.41 -17.22 10.53
CA LEU A 23 -0.30 -16.49 11.14
C LEU A 23 -0.17 -16.72 12.66
N GLU A 24 -0.97 -17.61 13.22
CA GLU A 24 -0.94 -18.01 14.63
C GLU A 24 0.45 -18.39 15.17
N PRO A 25 1.22 -19.30 14.54
CA PRO A 25 2.50 -19.72 15.11
C PRO A 25 3.50 -18.56 15.20
N VAL A 26 3.50 -17.69 14.20
CA VAL A 26 4.40 -16.53 14.12
C VAL A 26 3.97 -15.43 15.10
N THR A 27 2.67 -15.11 15.14
CA THR A 27 2.15 -14.12 16.10
C THR A 27 2.30 -14.61 17.54
N GLY A 28 2.16 -15.92 17.80
CA GLY A 28 2.44 -16.54 19.10
C GLY A 28 3.92 -16.41 19.50
N PHE A 29 4.85 -16.54 18.56
CA PHE A 29 6.27 -16.26 18.81
C PHE A 29 6.50 -14.78 19.18
N PHE A 30 5.90 -13.84 18.45
CA PHE A 30 6.02 -12.41 18.76
C PHE A 30 5.46 -12.06 20.14
N ILE A 31 4.34 -12.66 20.54
CA ILE A 31 3.75 -12.49 21.87
C ILE A 31 4.71 -13.01 22.94
N LYS A 32 5.31 -14.19 22.75
CA LYS A 32 6.32 -14.75 23.67
C LYS A 32 7.56 -13.88 23.79
N ALA A 33 7.95 -13.21 22.70
CA ALA A 33 9.08 -12.28 22.65
C ALA A 33 8.72 -10.86 23.14
N CYS A 34 7.51 -10.63 23.67
CA CYS A 34 7.02 -9.32 24.11
C CYS A 34 7.08 -8.22 23.03
N ILE A 35 6.98 -8.60 21.75
CA ILE A 35 6.97 -7.67 20.62
C ILE A 35 5.57 -7.04 20.51
N ARG A 36 5.52 -5.70 20.53
CA ARG A 36 4.29 -4.91 20.33
C ARG A 36 4.03 -4.67 18.84
N PRO A 37 2.78 -4.48 18.40
CA PRO A 37 2.44 -4.24 17.00
C PRO A 37 3.21 -3.08 16.37
N TRP A 38 3.37 -1.97 17.08
CA TRP A 38 4.09 -0.81 16.55
C TRP A 38 5.59 -1.06 16.32
N HIS A 39 6.21 -2.01 17.03
CA HIS A 39 7.59 -2.42 16.74
C HIS A 39 7.69 -3.07 15.36
N ILE A 40 6.66 -3.85 14.98
CA ILE A 40 6.62 -4.51 13.67
C ILE A 40 6.48 -3.48 12.56
N THR A 41 5.52 -2.54 12.71
CA THR A 41 5.32 -1.46 11.73
C THR A 41 6.58 -0.61 11.58
N LEU A 42 7.23 -0.22 12.69
CA LEU A 42 8.47 0.55 12.66
C LEU A 42 9.61 -0.23 11.99
N PHE A 43 9.78 -1.50 12.35
CA PHE A 43 10.81 -2.35 11.75
C PHE A 43 10.58 -2.56 10.24
N ALA A 44 9.33 -2.71 9.82
CA ALA A 44 8.96 -2.79 8.42
C ALA A 44 9.35 -1.51 7.67
N VAL A 45 9.04 -0.32 8.23
CA VAL A 45 9.44 0.96 7.63
C VAL A 45 10.97 1.12 7.56
N ILE A 46 11.70 0.67 8.58
CA ILE A 46 13.17 0.66 8.55
C ILE A 46 13.68 -0.22 7.39
N LEU A 47 13.11 -1.41 7.19
CA LEU A 47 13.47 -2.28 6.06
C LEU A 47 13.14 -1.65 4.71
N LEU A 48 12.02 -0.95 4.59
CA LEU A 48 11.67 -0.19 3.39
C LEU A 48 12.74 0.86 3.08
N VAL A 49 13.11 1.67 4.08
CA VAL A 49 14.14 2.71 3.93
C VAL A 49 15.47 2.08 3.53
N ILE A 50 15.94 1.08 4.29
CA ILE A 50 17.20 0.38 3.97
C ILE A 50 17.15 -0.17 2.54
N GLY A 51 16.08 -0.87 2.17
CA GLY A 51 15.94 -1.50 0.86
C GLY A 51 16.00 -0.50 -0.30
N VAL A 52 15.38 0.67 -0.15
CA VAL A 52 15.34 1.71 -1.19
C VAL A 52 16.65 2.49 -1.29
N PHE A 53 17.45 2.56 -0.22
CA PHE A 53 18.76 3.23 -0.24
C PHE A 53 19.92 2.31 -0.64
N ILE A 54 19.67 1.01 -0.93
CA ILE A 54 20.72 0.11 -1.43
C ILE A 54 21.21 0.63 -2.79
N PRO A 55 22.52 0.90 -2.95
CA PRO A 55 23.06 1.36 -4.22
C PRO A 55 23.02 0.23 -5.25
N VAL A 56 22.14 0.38 -6.23
CA VAL A 56 21.98 -0.57 -7.35
C VAL A 56 22.67 -0.09 -8.64
N GLN A 57 23.34 1.06 -8.59
CA GLN A 57 24.06 1.65 -9.71
C GLN A 57 25.53 1.16 -9.73
N GLY A 58 25.91 0.42 -10.78
CA GLY A 58 27.29 -0.02 -11.04
C GLY A 58 27.35 -1.38 -11.73
N ASN A 59 28.41 -1.64 -12.50
CA ASN A 59 28.71 -2.93 -13.18
C ASN A 59 29.04 -4.09 -12.21
N LEU A 60 28.65 -3.98 -10.94
CA LEU A 60 28.79 -5.08 -10.00
C LEU A 60 27.85 -6.22 -10.43
N PRO A 61 28.24 -7.49 -10.17
CA PRO A 61 27.43 -8.63 -10.58
C PRO A 61 26.00 -8.44 -10.12
N VAL A 62 25.13 -8.43 -11.12
CA VAL A 62 23.66 -8.37 -11.17
C VAL A 62 22.91 -9.07 -10.02
N THR A 63 23.55 -9.92 -9.23
CA THR A 63 22.92 -10.85 -8.30
C THR A 63 22.83 -10.38 -6.85
N GLY A 64 23.69 -9.47 -6.37
CA GLY A 64 23.71 -9.11 -4.95
C GLY A 64 22.66 -8.05 -4.56
N ASN A 65 22.87 -6.82 -5.01
CA ASN A 65 22.14 -5.66 -4.48
C ASN A 65 20.66 -5.65 -4.85
N TRP A 66 20.31 -6.06 -6.08
CA TRP A 66 18.91 -6.21 -6.50
C TRP A 66 18.16 -7.28 -5.69
N PHE A 67 18.86 -8.36 -5.30
CA PHE A 67 18.32 -9.38 -4.42
C PHE A 67 18.08 -8.82 -3.01
N TYR A 68 19.06 -8.14 -2.41
CA TYR A 68 18.91 -7.54 -1.07
C TYR A 68 17.79 -6.50 -1.02
N LEU A 69 17.67 -5.64 -2.02
CA LEU A 69 16.57 -4.68 -2.14
C LEU A 69 15.22 -5.39 -2.22
N SER A 70 15.11 -6.43 -3.07
CA SER A 70 13.86 -7.20 -3.23
C SER A 70 13.52 -7.97 -1.96
N PHE A 71 14.53 -8.49 -1.27
CA PHE A 71 14.40 -9.15 0.02
C PHE A 71 13.88 -8.17 1.08
N CYS A 72 14.49 -6.99 1.23
CA CYS A 72 14.02 -5.96 2.16
C CYS A 72 12.56 -5.56 1.88
N LEU A 73 12.20 -5.31 0.61
CA LEU A 73 10.84 -4.92 0.25
C LEU A 73 9.83 -6.06 0.44
N PHE A 74 10.22 -7.30 0.15
CA PHE A 74 9.39 -8.48 0.42
C PHE A 74 9.11 -8.63 1.92
N PHE A 75 10.13 -8.52 2.76
CA PHE A 75 9.96 -8.58 4.21
C PHE A 75 9.14 -7.42 4.75
N TYR A 76 9.31 -6.20 4.22
CA TYR A 76 8.41 -5.08 4.51
C TYR A 76 6.94 -5.45 4.24
N CYS A 77 6.61 -6.01 3.07
CA CYS A 77 5.25 -6.43 2.73
C CYS A 77 4.71 -7.53 3.64
N VAL A 78 5.57 -8.48 4.02
CA VAL A 78 5.18 -9.59 4.90
C VAL A 78 4.92 -9.09 6.33
N LEU A 79 5.77 -8.20 6.84
CA LEU A 79 5.65 -7.63 8.19
C LEU A 79 4.41 -6.73 8.34
N ASP A 80 4.08 -5.97 7.30
CA ASP A 80 2.83 -5.21 7.16
C ASP A 80 1.58 -6.11 7.35
N GLY A 81 1.69 -7.40 7.01
CA GLY A 81 0.60 -8.36 7.21
C GLY A 81 0.39 -8.82 8.66
N PHE A 82 1.37 -8.62 9.55
CA PHE A 82 1.37 -9.18 10.91
C PHE A 82 0.88 -8.24 12.00
N ASP A 83 0.95 -6.92 11.81
CA ASP A 83 0.64 -5.94 12.86
C ASP A 83 -0.84 -6.00 13.29
N GLY A 84 -1.77 -6.15 12.34
CA GLY A 84 -3.20 -6.25 12.58
C GLY A 84 -3.59 -7.51 13.35
N PRO A 85 -3.19 -8.73 12.90
CA PRO A 85 -3.38 -9.96 13.66
C PRO A 85 -2.78 -9.89 15.07
N LEU A 86 -1.56 -9.34 15.21
CA LEU A 86 -0.90 -9.20 16.50
C LEU A 86 -1.67 -8.23 17.42
N ALA A 87 -2.12 -7.08 16.90
CA ALA A 87 -2.90 -6.11 17.66
C ALA A 87 -4.25 -6.70 18.13
N ARG A 88 -4.93 -7.50 17.29
CA ARG A 88 -6.15 -8.21 17.67
C ARG A 88 -5.92 -9.23 18.78
N ARG A 89 -4.86 -10.04 18.67
CA ARG A 89 -4.53 -11.09 19.65
C ARG A 89 -4.03 -10.54 20.99
N THR A 90 -3.36 -9.40 20.99
CA THR A 90 -2.82 -8.75 22.19
C THR A 90 -3.79 -7.75 22.84
N GLY A 91 -4.98 -7.55 22.25
CA GLY A 91 -5.94 -6.54 22.73
C GLY A 91 -5.48 -5.10 22.55
N GLN A 92 -4.48 -4.86 21.70
CA GLN A 92 -3.87 -3.54 21.45
C GLN A 92 -4.41 -2.87 20.18
N ALA A 93 -5.54 -3.33 19.64
CA ALA A 93 -6.18 -2.69 18.49
C ALA A 93 -6.81 -1.36 18.89
N HIS A 94 -6.26 -0.25 18.39
CA HIS A 94 -6.78 1.10 18.62
C HIS A 94 -6.60 2.00 17.39
N GLU A 95 -7.32 3.12 17.35
CA GLU A 95 -7.34 4.03 16.18
C GLU A 95 -5.96 4.61 15.83
N GLY A 96 -5.15 4.97 16.84
CA GLY A 96 -3.78 5.44 16.61
C GLY A 96 -2.87 4.42 15.91
N GLY A 97 -3.05 3.11 16.15
CA GLY A 97 -2.28 2.06 15.49
C GLY A 97 -2.72 1.89 14.04
N ALA A 98 -4.03 1.97 13.78
CA ALA A 98 -4.57 1.96 12.42
C ALA A 98 -4.11 3.20 11.62
N MET A 99 -4.00 4.37 12.26
CA MET A 99 -3.47 5.58 11.61
C MET A 99 -1.99 5.41 11.25
N LEU A 100 -1.19 4.79 12.15
CA LEU A 100 0.22 4.53 11.89
C LEU A 100 0.41 3.56 10.71
N ASP A 101 -0.37 2.49 10.66
CA ASP A 101 -0.41 1.51 9.55
C ASP A 101 -0.72 2.20 8.21
N ILE A 102 -1.80 3.00 8.18
CA ILE A 102 -2.18 3.78 6.98
C ILE A 102 -1.05 4.75 6.56
N ALA A 103 -0.41 5.42 7.50
CA ALA A 103 0.68 6.35 7.22
C ALA A 103 1.92 5.62 6.68
N ALA A 104 2.30 4.50 7.28
CA ALA A 104 3.41 3.65 6.83
C ALA A 104 3.17 3.13 5.41
N ASP A 105 1.93 2.75 5.09
CA ASP A 105 1.51 2.36 3.75
C ASP A 105 1.68 3.47 2.72
N GLN A 106 1.24 4.68 3.05
CA GLN A 106 1.34 5.82 2.12
C GLN A 106 2.81 6.19 1.87
N VAL A 107 3.64 6.14 2.93
CA VAL A 107 5.09 6.31 2.80
C VAL A 107 5.68 5.25 1.88
N GLY A 108 5.29 3.98 2.04
CA GLY A 108 5.71 2.88 1.16
C GLY A 108 5.42 3.17 -0.31
N VAL A 109 4.19 3.54 -0.65
CA VAL A 109 3.80 3.79 -2.04
C VAL A 109 4.60 4.96 -2.63
N ALA A 110 4.75 6.05 -1.88
CA ALA A 110 5.49 7.22 -2.34
C ALA A 110 6.99 6.94 -2.50
N VAL A 111 7.61 6.29 -1.51
CA VAL A 111 9.05 5.99 -1.50
C VAL A 111 9.41 4.97 -2.57
N VAL A 112 8.62 3.91 -2.77
CA VAL A 112 8.89 2.91 -3.83
C VAL A 112 8.69 3.51 -5.23
N ALA A 113 7.69 4.39 -5.42
CA ALA A 113 7.51 5.10 -6.68
C ALA A 113 8.70 6.02 -6.99
N ALA A 114 9.21 6.74 -5.98
CA ALA A 114 10.44 7.53 -6.12
C ALA A 114 11.64 6.61 -6.41
N ALA A 115 11.80 5.50 -5.68
CA ALA A 115 12.86 4.53 -5.92
C ALA A 115 12.89 4.01 -7.36
N ALA A 116 11.71 3.76 -7.96
CA ALA A 116 11.62 3.34 -9.36
C ALA A 116 12.22 4.39 -10.32
N THR A 117 12.06 5.68 -10.03
CA THR A 117 12.69 6.73 -10.86
C THR A 117 14.22 6.72 -10.73
N PHE A 118 14.75 6.53 -9.51
CA PHE A 118 16.20 6.52 -9.27
C PHE A 118 16.90 5.22 -9.74
N HIS A 119 16.24 4.08 -9.58
CA HIS A 119 16.83 2.77 -9.85
C HIS A 119 16.61 2.30 -11.29
N TYR A 120 15.43 2.58 -11.85
CA TYR A 120 15.02 2.07 -13.17
C TYR A 120 14.98 3.16 -14.23
N GLY A 121 15.15 4.43 -13.86
CA GLY A 121 14.93 5.54 -14.78
C GLY A 121 13.45 5.68 -15.18
N ALA A 122 12.52 5.20 -14.34
CA ALA A 122 11.09 5.38 -14.57
C ALA A 122 10.73 6.86 -14.67
N SER A 123 9.65 7.20 -15.39
CA SER A 123 9.22 8.58 -15.59
C SER A 123 8.88 9.25 -14.26
N PRO A 124 9.56 10.35 -13.88
CA PRO A 124 9.23 11.10 -12.66
C PRO A 124 7.79 11.60 -12.68
N VAL A 125 7.27 11.96 -13.86
CA VAL A 125 5.89 12.42 -14.03
C VAL A 125 4.90 11.32 -13.62
N PHE A 126 5.09 10.09 -14.08
CA PHE A 126 4.19 8.98 -13.72
C PHE A 126 4.33 8.58 -12.26
N ALA A 127 5.55 8.59 -11.70
CA ALA A 127 5.76 8.34 -10.28
C ALA A 127 5.05 9.39 -9.40
N THR A 128 5.15 10.67 -9.73
CA THR A 128 4.46 11.75 -9.02
C THR A 128 2.94 11.65 -9.17
N LEU A 129 2.44 11.46 -10.39
CA LEU A 129 0.99 11.34 -10.63
C LEU A 129 0.40 10.12 -9.93
N PHE A 130 1.05 8.96 -10.02
CA PHE A 130 0.61 7.75 -9.36
C PHE A 130 0.57 7.90 -7.83
N SER A 131 1.68 8.32 -7.22
CA SER A 131 1.76 8.46 -5.76
C SER A 131 0.79 9.51 -5.24
N SER A 132 0.74 10.71 -5.83
CA SER A 132 -0.18 11.77 -5.40
C SER A 132 -1.65 11.38 -5.57
N ALA A 133 -2.02 10.74 -6.69
CA ALA A 133 -3.38 10.27 -6.92
C ALA A 133 -3.76 9.13 -5.96
N TYR A 134 -2.86 8.18 -5.72
CA TYR A 134 -3.10 7.11 -4.75
C TYR A 134 -3.34 7.68 -3.35
N LEU A 135 -2.44 8.52 -2.86
CA LEU A 135 -2.53 9.12 -1.53
C LEU A 135 -3.81 9.95 -1.37
N SER A 136 -4.11 10.78 -2.37
CA SER A 136 -5.32 11.63 -2.38
C SER A 136 -6.59 10.79 -2.39
N PHE A 137 -6.63 9.72 -3.18
CA PHE A 137 -7.76 8.81 -3.21
C PHE A 137 -7.97 8.10 -1.87
N ILE A 138 -6.91 7.55 -1.27
CA ILE A 138 -6.99 6.89 0.03
C ILE A 138 -7.50 7.87 1.10
N ALA A 139 -6.96 9.10 1.13
CA ALA A 139 -7.42 10.14 2.06
C ALA A 139 -8.92 10.47 1.89
N LEU A 140 -9.38 10.66 0.65
CA LEU A 140 -10.80 10.88 0.36
C LEU A 140 -11.67 9.69 0.75
N ALA A 141 -11.16 8.49 0.56
CA ALA A 141 -11.89 7.29 0.91
C ALA A 141 -11.94 7.09 2.45
N ILE A 142 -10.90 7.46 3.21
CA ILE A 142 -10.96 7.52 4.70
C ILE A 142 -12.08 8.48 5.09
N TYR A 143 -12.04 9.69 4.53
CA TYR A 143 -13.00 10.74 4.83
C TYR A 143 -14.45 10.34 4.51
N ALA A 144 -14.68 9.78 3.32
CA ALA A 144 -16.00 9.32 2.88
C ALA A 144 -16.59 8.30 3.85
N ASN A 145 -15.79 7.31 4.28
CA ASN A 145 -16.27 6.31 5.23
C ASN A 145 -16.52 6.87 6.62
N GLY A 146 -15.68 7.81 7.07
CA GLY A 146 -15.92 8.52 8.33
C GLY A 146 -17.25 9.28 8.34
N ARG A 147 -17.77 9.65 7.16
CA ARG A 147 -19.06 10.33 6.96
C ARG A 147 -20.19 9.41 6.49
N GLY A 148 -19.96 8.10 6.40
CA GLY A 148 -20.98 7.16 5.91
C GLY A 148 -21.31 7.30 4.41
N VAL A 149 -20.47 7.99 3.64
CA VAL A 149 -20.62 8.11 2.17
C VAL A 149 -20.12 6.84 1.52
N ARG A 150 -21.01 6.12 0.83
CA ARG A 150 -20.65 4.88 0.12
C ARG A 150 -19.94 5.21 -1.20
N LEU A 151 -18.71 4.71 -1.33
CA LEU A 151 -17.94 4.74 -2.57
C LEU A 151 -18.11 3.42 -3.34
N TRP A 152 -17.66 3.41 -4.61
CA TRP A 152 -17.55 2.16 -5.37
C TRP A 152 -16.40 1.30 -4.83
N GLY A 153 -16.52 -0.01 -5.00
CA GLY A 153 -15.42 -0.93 -4.72
C GLY A 153 -14.20 -0.55 -5.55
N PHE A 154 -13.03 -0.49 -4.91
CA PHE A 154 -11.79 -0.07 -5.54
C PHE A 154 -10.67 -1.06 -5.26
N LEU A 155 -9.71 -1.11 -6.17
CA LEU A 155 -8.54 -1.96 -6.06
C LEU A 155 -7.45 -1.21 -5.28
N ARG A 156 -6.91 -1.85 -4.24
CA ARG A 156 -5.70 -1.39 -3.54
C ARG A 156 -4.49 -2.05 -4.19
N VAL A 157 -3.73 -1.25 -4.94
CA VAL A 157 -2.66 -1.79 -5.81
C VAL A 157 -1.30 -1.88 -5.13
N LYS A 158 -1.16 -1.45 -3.86
CA LYS A 158 0.15 -1.33 -3.18
C LYS A 158 0.98 -2.63 -3.27
N TYR A 159 0.41 -3.77 -2.91
CA TYR A 159 1.13 -5.05 -2.93
C TYR A 159 1.44 -5.52 -4.35
N PHE A 160 0.52 -5.27 -5.29
CA PHE A 160 0.75 -5.59 -6.69
C PHE A 160 1.88 -4.75 -7.28
N PHE A 161 1.95 -3.47 -6.92
CA PHE A 161 3.03 -2.56 -7.30
C PHE A 161 4.37 -2.98 -6.69
N TYR A 162 4.41 -3.31 -5.40
CA TYR A 162 5.65 -3.78 -4.73
C TYR A 162 6.15 -5.10 -5.31
N PHE A 163 5.25 -6.05 -5.57
CA PHE A 163 5.58 -7.30 -6.24
C PHE A 163 6.17 -7.04 -7.63
N ASN A 164 5.54 -6.15 -8.40
CA ASN A 164 6.01 -5.77 -9.71
C ASN A 164 7.41 -5.14 -9.69
N TYR A 165 7.63 -4.26 -8.71
CA TYR A 165 8.91 -3.62 -8.48
C TYR A 165 10.00 -4.65 -8.15
N CYS A 166 9.74 -5.60 -7.23
CA CYS A 166 10.68 -6.69 -6.92
C CYS A 166 10.93 -7.60 -8.13
N LEU A 167 9.88 -7.95 -8.87
CA LEU A 167 10.01 -8.78 -10.06
C LEU A 167 10.92 -8.08 -11.09
N ALA A 168 10.70 -6.79 -11.34
CA ALA A 168 11.54 -5.97 -12.20
C ALA A 168 12.99 -5.91 -11.71
N SER A 169 13.24 -5.79 -10.40
CA SER A 169 14.60 -5.85 -9.82
C SER A 169 15.31 -7.15 -10.17
N LEU A 170 14.61 -8.28 -10.06
CA LEU A 170 15.19 -9.62 -10.14
C LEU A 170 15.43 -10.06 -11.59
N ILE A 171 14.52 -9.69 -12.50
CA ILE A 171 14.59 -10.15 -13.91
C ILE A 171 15.15 -9.08 -14.85
N GLY A 172 15.04 -7.80 -14.50
CA GLY A 172 15.44 -6.67 -15.37
C GLY A 172 16.88 -6.73 -15.86
N PRO A 173 17.87 -7.15 -15.05
CA PRO A 173 19.22 -7.33 -15.54
C PRO A 173 19.39 -8.42 -16.63
N ALA A 174 18.54 -9.44 -16.62
CA ALA A 174 18.61 -10.59 -17.54
C ALA A 174 17.65 -10.47 -18.73
N TYR A 175 16.63 -9.61 -18.64
CA TYR A 175 15.52 -9.57 -19.59
C TYR A 175 15.42 -8.19 -20.26
N GLN A 176 16.18 -8.04 -21.33
CA GLN A 176 16.08 -6.93 -22.28
C GLN A 176 15.68 -7.48 -23.65
N ILE A 177 14.38 -7.48 -23.94
CA ILE A 177 13.88 -7.80 -25.28
C ILE A 177 13.89 -6.50 -26.09
N LYS A 178 14.26 -6.53 -27.37
CA LYS A 178 14.35 -5.36 -28.27
C LYS A 178 13.24 -4.32 -28.01
N GLY A 179 13.59 -3.23 -27.34
CA GLY A 179 12.69 -2.09 -27.06
C GLY A 179 11.85 -2.17 -25.78
N PHE A 180 11.96 -3.23 -24.96
CA PHE A 180 11.26 -3.37 -23.69
C PHE A 180 12.18 -3.99 -22.63
N SER A 181 12.47 -3.23 -21.57
CA SER A 181 13.15 -3.71 -20.38
C SER A 181 12.12 -4.11 -19.31
N ALA A 182 12.41 -5.11 -18.49
CA ALA A 182 11.54 -5.38 -17.33
C ALA A 182 11.44 -4.18 -16.36
N TYR A 183 12.41 -3.26 -16.43
CA TYR A 183 12.40 -1.97 -15.72
C TYR A 183 11.29 -1.02 -16.19
N ASP A 184 10.72 -1.21 -17.38
CA ASP A 184 9.58 -0.44 -17.89
C ASP A 184 8.25 -0.86 -17.24
N LEU A 185 8.21 -2.01 -16.59
CA LEU A 185 6.98 -2.58 -16.04
C LEU A 185 6.41 -1.77 -14.86
N PRO A 186 7.22 -1.34 -13.86
CA PRO A 186 6.73 -0.42 -12.83
C PRO A 186 6.27 0.91 -13.42
N ASN A 187 6.93 1.41 -14.47
CA ASN A 187 6.57 2.66 -15.14
C ASN A 187 5.18 2.56 -15.81
N LEU A 188 4.92 1.46 -16.52
CA LEU A 188 3.62 1.18 -17.13
C LEU A 188 2.51 1.09 -16.07
N LEU A 189 2.77 0.41 -14.96
CA LEU A 189 1.80 0.31 -13.86
C LEU A 189 1.49 1.67 -13.24
N MET A 190 2.51 2.50 -12.98
CA MET A 190 2.31 3.85 -12.47
C MET A 190 1.45 4.68 -13.42
N MET A 191 1.71 4.61 -14.73
CA MET A 191 0.89 5.30 -15.75
C MET A 191 -0.56 4.84 -15.70
N VAL A 192 -0.83 3.53 -15.81
CA VAL A 192 -2.20 2.98 -15.82
C VAL A 192 -2.94 3.31 -14.53
N PHE A 193 -2.30 3.11 -13.38
CA PHE A 193 -2.96 3.33 -12.10
C PHE A 193 -3.09 4.80 -11.73
N SER A 194 -2.25 5.70 -12.26
CA SER A 194 -2.48 7.14 -12.10
C SER A 194 -3.82 7.57 -12.71
N VAL A 195 -4.13 7.13 -13.94
CA VAL A 195 -5.41 7.40 -14.60
C VAL A 195 -6.56 6.76 -13.83
N TYR A 196 -6.38 5.51 -13.40
CA TYR A 196 -7.36 4.81 -12.56
C TYR A 196 -7.70 5.60 -11.29
N TYR A 197 -6.71 6.03 -10.51
CA TYR A 197 -6.97 6.75 -9.26
C TYR A 197 -7.52 8.16 -9.49
N ILE A 198 -7.14 8.86 -10.56
CA ILE A 198 -7.75 10.14 -10.92
C ILE A 198 -9.26 9.98 -11.16
N PHE A 199 -9.67 8.94 -11.90
CA PHE A 199 -11.09 8.65 -12.09
C PHE A 199 -11.82 8.40 -10.75
N TYR A 200 -11.21 7.64 -9.85
CA TYR A 200 -11.79 7.36 -8.53
C TYR A 200 -11.82 8.58 -7.61
N ILE A 201 -10.85 9.49 -7.69
CA ILE A 201 -10.88 10.79 -7.01
C ILE A 201 -12.10 11.58 -7.46
N LEU A 202 -12.30 11.73 -8.76
CA LEU A 202 -13.45 12.47 -9.31
C LEU A 202 -14.77 11.86 -8.83
N HIS A 203 -14.89 10.53 -8.89
CA HIS A 203 -16.06 9.83 -8.37
C HIS A 203 -16.28 10.10 -6.86
N ALA A 204 -15.22 10.01 -6.05
CA ALA A 204 -15.30 10.25 -4.60
C ALA A 204 -15.74 11.69 -4.29
N LEU A 205 -15.13 12.68 -4.96
CA LEU A 205 -15.48 14.09 -4.79
C LEU A 205 -16.95 14.37 -5.15
N ILE A 206 -17.43 13.83 -6.28
CA ILE A 206 -18.84 14.00 -6.71
C ILE A 206 -19.78 13.39 -5.66
N ARG A 207 -19.47 12.20 -5.15
CA ARG A 207 -20.29 11.52 -4.13
C ARG A 207 -20.34 12.30 -2.82
N ILE A 208 -19.20 12.76 -2.35
CA ILE A 208 -19.08 13.56 -1.13
C ILE A 208 -19.88 14.87 -1.29
N HIS A 209 -19.68 15.58 -2.40
CA HIS A 209 -20.40 16.83 -2.67
C HIS A 209 -21.92 16.64 -2.71
N ARG A 210 -22.40 15.60 -3.41
CA ARG A 210 -23.83 15.28 -3.48
C ARG A 210 -24.43 14.95 -2.11
N HIS A 211 -23.70 14.23 -1.27
CA HIS A 211 -24.15 13.89 0.08
C HIS A 211 -24.43 15.15 0.91
N PHE A 212 -23.48 16.08 0.98
CA PHE A 212 -23.66 17.33 1.72
C PHE A 212 -24.69 18.28 1.08
N SER A 213 -24.80 18.28 -0.25
CA SER A 213 -25.82 19.08 -0.94
C SER A 213 -27.26 18.67 -0.57
N LEU A 214 -27.48 17.39 -0.29
CA LEU A 214 -28.79 16.86 0.11
C LEU A 214 -29.09 17.11 1.61
N GLU A 215 -28.08 17.04 2.47
CA GLU A 215 -28.22 17.39 3.89
C GLU A 215 -28.54 18.88 4.10
N GLY A 216 -27.95 19.78 3.30
CA GLY A 216 -28.27 21.21 3.35
C GLY A 216 -29.74 21.49 3.02
N ARG A 217 -30.26 20.88 1.93
CA ARG A 217 -31.66 21.07 1.50
C ARG A 217 -32.70 20.56 2.49
N THR A 218 -32.38 19.54 3.29
CA THR A 218 -33.31 19.00 4.29
C THR A 218 -33.35 19.84 5.58
N ARG A 219 -32.32 20.66 5.83
CA ARG A 219 -32.32 21.62 6.95
C ARG A 219 -33.06 22.92 6.64
N ASP A 220 -33.02 23.39 5.39
CA ASP A 220 -33.74 24.61 4.97
C ASP A 220 -35.27 24.45 4.86
N HIS A 221 -35.78 23.22 4.94
CA HIS A 221 -37.22 22.90 4.89
C HIS A 221 -37.81 22.48 6.25
N ARG A 222 -37.08 22.67 7.36
CA ARG A 222 -37.58 22.48 8.73
C ARG A 222 -37.54 23.81 9.47
#